data_AF-A0A0E4GY36-F1
#
_entry.id   AF-A0A0E4GY36-F1
#
_cell.length_a   1.000
_cell.length_b   1.000
_cell.length_c   1.000
_cell.angle_alpha   90.00
_cell.angle_beta   90.00
_cell.angle_gamma   90.00
#
_symmetry.space_group_name_H-M   'P 1'
#
loop_
_entity.id
_entity.type
_entity.pdbx_description
1 polymer ?
#
loop_
_entity_poly.entity_id
_entity_poly.type
_entity_poly.pdbx_seq_one_letter_code
_entity_poly.pdbx_strand_id
1 'polypeptide(L)'
;MQSPQSLLEDTDWSSLEHAYGRADEAPFELLHLLTEDAELCGNAIAFLDAVVLHQDTIYSATAPAALFVAAILGDSRTLFVCDTTLPWDDRERPVRAALLEWLARVAAAAAWRELDPDVDLEDEGAGAIEACRAIRRDLHACVAPFLDDPDAVVRQEATNAMAQLLQAPELAEFRPAAAERLVRRAADAAPVERAGIALTVGAWGIPPGMFLTDEHFGVRICAALSPAHDDVPGALEEIRAALRDPHAADEIFDENPPQIWGQMRFALVEALLRRTATFDEIVDEAVAVARMTNAHTVGSDWGPLLVRAFPNGHAPGASPSENQRRFLAAIVDNDECWGVTANPYGWFRGVGLPTERDELSSLA
;
A
#
# COMPACT_ATOMS: atom_id res chain seq x y z
N MET A 1 0.61 23.90 15.80
CA MET A 1 1.15 22.70 16.46
C MET A 1 1.92 23.11 17.70
N GLN A 2 1.85 22.30 18.78
CA GLN A 2 2.70 22.48 19.96
C GLN A 2 4.18 22.20 19.62
N SER A 3 5.10 22.60 20.49
CA SER A 3 6.52 22.26 20.31
C SER A 3 6.73 20.75 20.53
N PRO A 4 7.70 20.10 19.84
CA PRO A 4 8.01 18.68 20.07
C PRO A 4 8.27 18.36 21.55
N GLN A 5 9.00 19.22 22.25
CA GLN A 5 9.30 19.04 23.68
C GLN A 5 8.02 19.07 24.53
N SER A 6 7.12 20.03 24.27
CA SER A 6 5.84 20.12 24.98
C SER A 6 4.96 18.91 24.73
N LEU A 7 4.95 18.36 23.50
CA LEU A 7 4.19 17.14 23.20
C LEU A 7 4.69 15.94 24.03
N LEU A 8 5.99 15.83 24.26
CA LEU A 8 6.54 14.78 25.11
C LEU A 8 6.21 14.99 26.60
N GLU A 9 6.29 16.22 27.08
CA GLU A 9 6.10 16.56 28.49
C GLU A 9 4.62 16.60 28.92
N ASP A 10 3.73 17.09 28.05
CA ASP A 10 2.31 17.29 28.37
C ASP A 10 1.45 16.03 28.15
N THR A 11 1.97 15.04 27.42
CA THR A 11 1.28 13.77 27.17
C THR A 11 1.52 12.81 28.34
N ASP A 12 0.44 12.28 28.93
CA ASP A 12 0.52 11.22 29.94
C ASP A 12 0.77 9.86 29.27
N TRP A 13 1.99 9.63 28.77
CA TRP A 13 2.41 8.40 28.11
C TRP A 13 2.19 7.14 28.93
N SER A 14 2.26 7.30 30.26
CA SER A 14 2.00 6.24 31.22
C SER A 14 0.54 5.77 31.18
N SER A 15 -0.40 6.61 30.75
CA SER A 15 -1.81 6.20 30.57
C SER A 15 -2.09 5.56 29.20
N LEU A 16 -1.13 5.61 28.29
CA LEU A 16 -1.27 5.15 26.91
C LEU A 16 -0.66 3.76 26.73
N GLU A 17 -1.10 3.09 25.68
CA GLU A 17 -0.68 1.75 25.32
C GLU A 17 -0.22 1.72 23.86
N HIS A 18 0.64 0.76 23.57
CA HIS A 18 1.10 0.31 22.27
C HIS A 18 1.06 -1.22 22.22
N ALA A 19 1.56 -1.85 21.16
CA ALA A 19 1.42 -3.31 20.95
C ALA A 19 1.88 -4.20 22.11
N TYR A 20 2.89 -3.75 22.87
CA TYR A 20 3.51 -4.55 23.95
C TYR A 20 3.14 -4.09 25.37
N GLY A 21 2.11 -3.26 25.52
CA GLY A 21 1.65 -2.75 26.82
C GLY A 21 1.72 -1.23 26.92
N ARG A 22 2.05 -0.72 28.11
CA ARG A 22 2.11 0.72 28.40
C ARG A 22 3.25 1.40 27.64
N ALA A 23 3.06 2.66 27.26
CA ALA A 23 4.00 3.43 26.45
C ALA A 23 4.94 4.32 27.29
N ASP A 24 5.34 3.86 28.49
CA ASP A 24 6.15 4.65 29.43
C ASP A 24 7.52 5.08 28.83
N GLU A 25 8.07 4.29 27.91
CA GLU A 25 9.33 4.48 27.18
C GLU A 25 9.23 5.40 25.97
N ALA A 26 8.02 5.65 25.45
CA ALA A 26 7.84 6.31 24.16
C ALA A 26 8.51 7.70 24.06
N PRO A 27 8.53 8.55 25.11
CA PRO A 27 9.24 9.83 25.03
C PRO A 27 10.73 9.69 24.75
N PHE A 28 11.36 8.67 25.30
CA PHE A 28 12.78 8.44 25.14
C PHE A 28 13.09 7.95 23.72
N GLU A 29 12.31 6.99 23.21
CA GLU A 29 12.48 6.48 21.84
C GLU A 29 12.17 7.54 20.79
N LEU A 30 11.14 8.37 20.99
CA LEU A 30 10.82 9.46 20.07
C LEU A 30 11.92 10.53 20.00
N LEU A 31 12.63 10.79 21.10
CA LEU A 31 13.77 11.72 21.08
C LEU A 31 14.95 11.22 20.24
N HIS A 32 15.10 9.91 20.09
CA HIS A 32 16.13 9.33 19.22
C HIS A 32 15.90 9.63 17.73
N LEU A 33 14.71 10.04 17.31
CA LEU A 33 14.46 10.56 15.95
C LEU A 33 15.20 11.89 15.67
N LEU A 34 15.73 12.53 16.71
CA LEU A 34 16.44 13.80 16.67
C LEU A 34 17.93 13.66 17.02
N THR A 35 18.51 12.49 16.70
CA THR A 35 19.95 12.18 16.81
C THR A 35 20.58 11.99 15.43
N GLU A 36 21.90 12.10 15.35
CA GLU A 36 22.70 11.73 14.16
C GLU A 36 23.48 10.41 14.40
N ASP A 37 23.05 9.63 15.38
CA ASP A 37 23.53 8.28 15.66
C ASP A 37 22.66 7.27 14.90
N ALA A 38 23.24 6.55 13.95
CA ALA A 38 22.52 5.64 13.06
C ALA A 38 21.81 4.50 13.81
N GLU A 39 22.42 3.94 14.86
CA GLU A 39 21.83 2.84 15.62
C GLU A 39 20.62 3.32 16.42
N LEU A 40 20.75 4.46 17.10
CA LEU A 40 19.63 5.06 17.84
C LEU A 40 18.49 5.51 16.90
N CYS A 41 18.85 6.11 15.77
CA CYS A 41 17.91 6.53 14.72
C CYS A 41 17.11 5.34 14.16
N GLY A 42 17.82 4.28 13.74
CA GLY A 42 17.19 3.09 13.17
C GLY A 42 16.28 2.38 14.17
N ASN A 43 16.69 2.29 15.44
CA ASN A 43 15.85 1.74 16.51
C ASN A 43 14.57 2.58 16.74
N ALA A 44 14.67 3.91 16.65
CA ALA A 44 13.51 4.78 16.82
C ALA A 44 12.51 4.66 15.67
N ILE A 45 12.99 4.50 14.43
CA ILE A 45 12.14 4.20 13.28
C ILE A 45 11.47 2.82 13.46
N ALA A 46 12.24 1.82 13.88
CA ALA A 46 11.72 0.48 14.18
C ALA A 46 10.67 0.50 15.31
N PHE A 47 10.84 1.34 16.32
CA PHE A 47 9.86 1.53 17.40
C PHE A 47 8.53 2.07 16.86
N LEU A 48 8.57 3.08 15.97
CA LEU A 48 7.34 3.61 15.35
C LEU A 48 6.57 2.53 14.58
N ASP A 49 7.27 1.68 13.82
CA ASP A 49 6.67 0.65 12.97
C ASP A 49 6.22 -0.59 13.77
N ALA A 50 7.13 -1.19 14.53
CA ALA A 50 6.91 -2.48 15.18
C ALA A 50 6.26 -2.37 16.57
N VAL A 51 6.16 -1.17 17.14
CA VAL A 51 5.58 -0.97 18.49
C VAL A 51 4.35 -0.06 18.42
N VAL A 52 4.49 1.15 17.87
CA VAL A 52 3.44 2.18 17.89
C VAL A 52 2.34 1.94 16.83
N LEU A 53 2.70 1.32 15.70
CA LEU A 53 1.79 0.99 14.60
C LEU A 53 1.96 -0.49 14.18
N HIS A 54 2.10 -1.38 15.15
CA HIS A 54 2.38 -2.80 14.90
C HIS A 54 1.30 -3.43 14.02
N GLN A 55 1.71 -3.93 12.84
CA GLN A 55 0.80 -4.53 11.84
C GLN A 55 -0.39 -3.63 11.53
N ASP A 56 -0.14 -2.31 11.41
CA ASP A 56 -1.13 -1.28 11.10
C ASP A 56 -2.26 -1.14 12.13
N THR A 57 -2.08 -1.72 13.33
CA THR A 57 -3.02 -1.56 14.44
C THR A 57 -2.81 -0.22 15.13
N ILE A 58 -3.90 0.54 15.31
CA ILE A 58 -3.88 1.82 16.02
C ILE A 58 -4.05 1.59 17.52
N TYR A 59 -3.13 2.14 18.30
CA TYR A 59 -3.15 2.15 19.76
C TYR A 59 -3.30 3.56 20.32
N SER A 60 -3.57 3.69 21.62
CA SER A 60 -3.77 5.01 22.24
C SER A 60 -2.52 5.89 22.20
N ALA A 61 -1.31 5.31 22.09
CA ALA A 61 -0.06 6.03 21.87
C ALA A 61 0.14 6.54 20.43
N THR A 62 -0.59 6.02 19.44
CA THR A 62 -0.35 6.32 18.01
C THR A 62 -0.59 7.78 17.66
N ALA A 63 -1.71 8.38 18.11
CA ALA A 63 -2.02 9.78 17.79
C ALA A 63 -1.02 10.77 18.43
N PRO A 64 -0.64 10.67 19.72
CA PRO A 64 0.41 11.51 20.29
C PRO A 64 1.77 11.36 19.61
N ALA A 65 2.17 10.13 19.26
CA ALA A 65 3.39 9.89 18.50
C ALA A 65 3.33 10.54 17.10
N ALA A 66 2.20 10.45 16.40
CA ALA A 66 1.97 11.10 15.12
C ALA A 66 2.07 12.62 15.18
N LEU A 67 1.55 13.25 16.24
CA LEU A 67 1.72 14.68 16.47
C LEU A 67 3.19 15.05 16.72
N PHE A 68 3.92 14.26 17.50
CA PHE A 68 5.35 14.49 17.72
C PHE A 68 6.14 14.39 16.40
N VAL A 69 5.92 13.31 15.63
CA VAL A 69 6.56 13.10 14.33
C VAL A 69 6.27 14.26 13.38
N ALA A 70 5.01 14.68 13.27
CA ALA A 70 4.63 15.82 12.45
C ALA A 70 5.30 17.14 12.89
N ALA A 71 5.52 17.32 14.19
CA ALA A 71 6.15 18.51 14.75
C ALA A 71 7.67 18.57 14.47
N ILE A 72 8.33 17.43 14.24
CA ILE A 72 9.78 17.37 13.99
C ILE A 72 10.16 17.31 12.51
N LEU A 73 9.21 17.13 11.57
CA LEU A 73 9.53 16.99 10.14
C LEU A 73 10.44 18.11 9.60
N GLY A 74 10.28 19.34 10.11
CA GLY A 74 11.08 20.50 9.69
C GLY A 74 12.43 20.65 10.39
N ASP A 75 12.76 19.80 11.37
CA ASP A 75 14.05 19.84 12.06
C ASP A 75 15.18 19.37 11.13
N SER A 76 16.32 20.07 11.11
CA SER A 76 17.43 19.73 10.23
C SER A 76 18.02 18.35 10.48
N ARG A 77 17.89 17.82 11.72
CA ARG A 77 18.39 16.48 12.06
C ARG A 77 17.61 15.37 11.36
N THR A 78 16.38 15.64 10.93
CA THR A 78 15.61 14.70 10.10
C THR A 78 16.17 14.54 8.67
N LEU A 79 17.16 15.35 8.27
CA LEU A 79 17.92 15.15 7.02
C LEU A 79 18.94 14.03 7.11
N PHE A 80 19.28 13.57 8.33
CA PHE A 80 20.21 12.47 8.52
C PHE A 80 19.72 11.22 7.78
N VAL A 81 20.62 10.47 7.17
CA VAL A 81 20.30 9.22 6.46
C VAL A 81 20.65 8.08 7.39
N CYS A 82 19.67 7.24 7.71
CA CYS A 82 19.86 6.01 8.48
C CYS A 82 19.00 4.90 7.87
N ASP A 83 19.42 3.65 8.06
CA ASP A 83 18.56 2.49 7.87
C ASP A 83 17.73 2.26 9.14
N THR A 84 16.78 1.33 9.05
CA THR A 84 16.02 0.85 10.21
C THR A 84 16.59 -0.47 10.71
N THR A 85 16.40 -0.80 11.99
CA THR A 85 16.83 -2.09 12.54
C THR A 85 15.87 -3.24 12.22
N LEU A 86 14.80 -2.96 11.45
CA LEU A 86 13.84 -3.97 11.03
C LEU A 86 14.46 -4.89 9.97
N PRO A 87 14.39 -6.22 10.13
CA PRO A 87 15.06 -7.17 9.23
C PRO A 87 14.44 -7.26 7.83
N TRP A 88 13.30 -6.59 7.60
CA TRP A 88 12.58 -6.57 6.32
C TRP A 88 12.63 -5.22 5.60
N ASP A 89 13.36 -4.24 6.13
CA ASP A 89 13.55 -2.93 5.49
C ASP A 89 15.05 -2.57 5.55
N ASP A 90 15.73 -2.72 4.42
CA ASP A 90 17.16 -2.44 4.24
C ASP A 90 17.42 -1.10 3.55
N ARG A 91 16.38 -0.26 3.39
CA ARG A 91 16.48 1.02 2.68
C ARG A 91 17.16 2.08 3.55
N GLU A 92 18.28 2.60 3.08
CA GLU A 92 18.88 3.83 3.60
C GLU A 92 18.14 5.06 3.04
N ARG A 93 17.53 5.86 3.91
CA ARG A 93 16.79 7.07 3.51
C ARG A 93 16.90 8.18 4.54
N PRO A 94 16.64 9.45 4.17
CA PRO A 94 16.52 10.52 5.17
C PRO A 94 15.47 10.14 6.21
N VAL A 95 15.74 10.38 7.50
CA VAL A 95 14.77 10.14 8.59
C VAL A 95 13.42 10.77 8.25
N ARG A 96 13.44 11.98 7.68
CA ARG A 96 12.23 12.68 7.24
C ARG A 96 11.37 11.85 6.28
N ALA A 97 11.99 11.13 5.34
CA ALA A 97 11.24 10.27 4.42
C ALA A 97 10.57 9.10 5.17
N ALA A 98 11.32 8.43 6.06
CA ALA A 98 10.76 7.36 6.91
C ALA A 98 9.62 7.86 7.82
N LEU A 99 9.73 9.08 8.33
CA LEU A 99 8.67 9.71 9.14
C LEU A 99 7.42 10.03 8.32
N LEU A 100 7.58 10.51 7.09
CA LEU A 100 6.46 10.77 6.17
C LEU A 100 5.76 9.47 5.74
N GLU A 101 6.54 8.43 5.44
CA GLU A 101 6.04 7.07 5.17
C GLU A 101 5.21 6.55 6.34
N TRP A 102 5.74 6.68 7.57
CA TRP A 102 5.03 6.24 8.77
C TRP A 102 3.73 7.04 9.00
N LEU A 103 3.75 8.37 8.78
CA LEU A 103 2.52 9.18 8.83
C LEU A 103 1.50 8.78 7.76
N ALA A 104 1.94 8.36 6.56
CA ALA A 104 1.06 7.82 5.53
C ALA A 104 0.37 6.54 6.01
N ARG A 105 1.10 5.64 6.67
CA ARG A 105 0.55 4.41 7.25
C ARG A 105 -0.43 4.68 8.39
N VAL A 106 -0.14 5.64 9.27
CA VAL A 106 -1.11 6.08 10.30
C VAL A 106 -2.41 6.58 9.66
N ALA A 107 -2.31 7.40 8.61
CA ALA A 107 -3.48 7.90 7.88
C ALA A 107 -4.28 6.79 7.20
N ALA A 108 -3.60 5.82 6.58
CA ALA A 108 -4.22 4.65 5.95
C ALA A 108 -4.94 3.76 6.97
N ALA A 109 -4.27 3.44 8.09
CA ALA A 109 -4.83 2.64 9.17
C ALA A 109 -6.10 3.28 9.78
N ALA A 110 -6.11 4.61 9.93
CA ALA A 110 -7.26 5.35 10.46
C ALA A 110 -8.47 5.34 9.50
N ALA A 111 -8.25 5.09 8.21
CA ALA A 111 -9.28 5.01 7.18
C ALA A 111 -9.94 3.62 7.08
N TRP A 112 -9.33 2.55 7.58
CA TRP A 112 -9.82 1.17 7.39
C TRP A 112 -11.31 0.98 7.73
N ARG A 113 -11.78 1.50 8.88
CA ARG A 113 -13.20 1.42 9.28
C ARG A 113 -14.14 2.38 8.53
N GLU A 114 -13.61 3.41 7.85
CA GLU A 114 -14.42 4.27 6.96
C GLU A 114 -14.69 3.59 5.61
N LEU A 115 -13.89 2.57 5.26
CA LEU A 115 -13.94 1.87 3.97
C LEU A 115 -14.76 0.56 4.00
N ASP A 116 -14.99 -0.04 5.18
CA ASP A 116 -15.81 -1.25 5.36
C ASP A 116 -16.71 -1.15 6.62
N PRO A 117 -17.91 -0.55 6.50
CA PRO A 117 -18.79 -0.26 7.64
C PRO A 117 -19.56 -1.48 8.17
N ASP A 118 -19.50 -2.63 7.50
CA ASP A 118 -20.25 -3.84 7.85
C ASP A 118 -19.49 -4.75 8.85
N VAL A 119 -18.28 -4.36 9.25
CA VAL A 119 -17.42 -5.10 10.17
C VAL A 119 -17.68 -4.65 11.62
N ASP A 120 -18.62 -5.34 12.28
CA ASP A 120 -18.93 -5.20 13.72
C ASP A 120 -17.82 -5.87 14.58
N LEU A 121 -16.69 -5.18 14.76
CA LEU A 121 -15.66 -5.57 15.72
C LEU A 121 -15.92 -4.87 17.06
N GLU A 122 -15.65 -5.59 18.16
CA GLU A 122 -15.76 -5.06 19.52
C GLU A 122 -15.04 -3.71 19.67
N ASP A 123 -15.58 -2.83 20.52
CA ASP A 123 -15.25 -1.40 20.72
C ASP A 123 -13.79 -1.12 21.18
N GLU A 124 -12.95 -2.15 21.27
CA GLU A 124 -11.53 -2.03 21.61
C GLU A 124 -10.80 -1.24 20.50
N GLY A 125 -10.10 -0.18 20.90
CA GLY A 125 -9.34 0.69 20.01
C GLY A 125 -10.15 1.79 19.28
N ALA A 126 -11.49 1.83 19.40
CA ALA A 126 -12.31 2.85 18.73
C ALA A 126 -11.89 4.29 19.11
N GLY A 127 -11.65 4.53 20.40
CA GLY A 127 -11.17 5.83 20.88
C GLY A 127 -9.79 6.23 20.32
N ALA A 128 -8.90 5.27 20.09
CA ALA A 128 -7.57 5.52 19.52
C ALA A 128 -7.65 5.86 18.02
N ILE A 129 -8.53 5.18 17.29
CA ILE A 129 -8.83 5.50 15.88
C ILE A 129 -9.40 6.91 15.76
N GLU A 130 -10.39 7.27 16.60
CA GLU A 130 -10.96 8.62 16.61
C GLU A 130 -9.91 9.69 16.98
N ALA A 131 -8.99 9.38 17.89
CA ALA A 131 -7.87 10.28 18.20
C ALA A 131 -6.95 10.50 16.98
N CYS A 132 -6.66 9.46 16.18
CA CYS A 132 -5.89 9.59 14.94
C CYS A 132 -6.66 10.39 13.87
N ARG A 133 -7.98 10.19 13.75
CA ARG A 133 -8.83 10.96 12.84
C ARG A 133 -8.87 12.44 13.21
N ALA A 134 -8.93 12.75 14.50
CA ALA A 134 -8.99 14.12 15.01
C ALA A 134 -7.77 14.97 14.63
N ILE A 135 -6.59 14.35 14.42
CA ILE A 135 -5.35 15.06 14.08
C ILE A 135 -5.08 15.16 12.57
N ARG A 136 -5.91 14.57 11.69
CA ARG A 136 -5.67 14.53 10.24
C ARG A 136 -5.39 15.91 9.62
N ARG A 137 -6.11 16.95 10.06
CA ARG A 137 -5.93 18.31 9.56
C ARG A 137 -4.57 18.92 9.97
N ASP A 138 -4.11 18.62 11.17
CA ASP A 138 -2.78 19.04 11.65
C ASP A 138 -1.67 18.31 10.90
N LEU A 139 -1.82 16.99 10.69
CA LEU A 139 -0.88 16.20 9.88
C LEU A 139 -0.80 16.73 8.45
N HIS A 140 -1.94 16.97 7.79
CA HIS A 140 -1.99 17.57 6.47
C HIS A 140 -1.21 18.90 6.40
N ALA A 141 -1.41 19.79 7.37
CA ALA A 141 -0.71 21.07 7.41
C ALA A 141 0.81 20.92 7.55
N CYS A 142 1.28 19.93 8.30
CA CYS A 142 2.70 19.65 8.48
C CYS A 142 3.34 18.89 7.31
N VAL A 143 2.61 18.03 6.61
CA VAL A 143 3.12 17.28 5.45
C VAL A 143 3.19 18.16 4.20
N ALA A 144 2.21 19.05 4.00
CA ALA A 144 2.07 19.83 2.77
C ALA A 144 3.34 20.60 2.30
N PRO A 145 4.20 21.16 3.17
CA PRO A 145 5.45 21.81 2.74
C PRO A 145 6.41 20.86 1.99
N PHE A 146 6.43 19.57 2.34
CA PHE A 146 7.39 18.59 1.84
C PHE A 146 7.08 18.06 0.44
N LEU A 147 5.91 18.41 -0.12
CA LEU A 147 5.61 18.19 -1.55
C LEU A 147 6.58 18.93 -2.50
N ASP A 148 7.31 19.93 -1.99
CA ASP A 148 8.31 20.69 -2.74
C ASP A 148 9.74 20.51 -2.19
N ASP A 149 9.99 19.49 -1.36
CA ASP A 149 11.32 19.24 -0.79
C ASP A 149 12.37 19.04 -1.91
N PRO A 150 13.60 19.56 -1.79
CA PRO A 150 14.65 19.30 -2.78
C PRO A 150 14.98 17.81 -2.96
N ASP A 151 14.82 16.99 -1.92
CA ASP A 151 15.06 15.56 -1.96
C ASP A 151 13.87 14.80 -2.58
N ALA A 152 14.16 13.99 -3.60
CA ALA A 152 13.12 13.26 -4.33
C ALA A 152 12.46 12.15 -3.51
N VAL A 153 13.18 11.51 -2.59
CA VAL A 153 12.64 10.47 -1.70
C VAL A 153 11.67 11.12 -0.72
N VAL A 154 12.04 12.26 -0.15
CA VAL A 154 11.16 13.03 0.74
C VAL A 154 9.88 13.48 0.01
N ARG A 155 9.98 13.97 -1.24
CA ARG A 155 8.79 14.34 -2.01
C ARG A 155 7.86 13.17 -2.30
N GLN A 156 8.41 12.00 -2.62
CA GLN A 156 7.61 10.79 -2.88
C GLN A 156 6.84 10.37 -1.64
N GLU A 157 7.48 10.35 -0.47
CA GLU A 157 6.80 10.01 0.79
C GLU A 157 5.82 11.09 1.26
N ALA A 158 6.12 12.37 1.03
CA ALA A 158 5.16 13.45 1.26
C ALA A 158 3.93 13.30 0.36
N THR A 159 4.13 12.90 -0.90
CA THR A 159 3.04 12.64 -1.84
C THR A 159 2.19 11.46 -1.38
N ASN A 160 2.82 10.39 -0.86
CA ASN A 160 2.13 9.24 -0.28
C ASN A 160 1.31 9.61 0.96
N ALA A 161 1.90 10.33 1.91
CA ALA A 161 1.20 10.81 3.10
C ALA A 161 0.00 11.68 2.73
N MET A 162 0.14 12.57 1.74
CA MET A 162 -0.97 13.36 1.23
C MET A 162 -2.03 12.51 0.52
N ALA A 163 -1.61 11.47 -0.22
CA ALA A 163 -2.53 10.54 -0.89
C ALA A 163 -3.50 9.93 0.12
N GLN A 164 -2.98 9.46 1.27
CA GLN A 164 -3.76 8.85 2.35
C GLN A 164 -4.57 9.89 3.14
N LEU A 165 -3.95 10.99 3.59
CA LEU A 165 -4.63 12.02 4.39
C LEU A 165 -5.83 12.62 3.65
N LEU A 166 -5.69 12.90 2.35
CA LEU A 166 -6.77 13.52 1.58
C LEU A 166 -7.88 12.54 1.17
N GLN A 167 -7.79 11.24 1.48
CA GLN A 167 -8.95 10.35 1.39
C GLN A 167 -10.05 10.74 2.39
N ALA A 168 -9.66 11.30 3.53
CA ALA A 168 -10.59 11.76 4.57
C ALA A 168 -11.61 12.78 4.02
N PRO A 169 -12.92 12.55 4.21
CA PRO A 169 -13.96 13.43 3.67
C PRO A 169 -13.82 14.90 4.11
N GLU A 170 -13.40 15.15 5.36
CA GLU A 170 -13.21 16.49 5.91
C GLU A 170 -12.02 17.26 5.31
N LEU A 171 -11.14 16.57 4.58
CA LEU A 171 -10.00 17.17 3.88
C LEU A 171 -10.19 17.21 2.36
N ALA A 172 -11.32 16.74 1.84
CA ALA A 172 -11.57 16.67 0.40
C ALA A 172 -11.46 18.05 -0.32
N GLU A 173 -11.71 19.15 0.41
CA GLU A 173 -11.56 20.53 -0.10
C GLU A 173 -10.14 20.84 -0.60
N PHE A 174 -9.11 20.14 -0.11
CA PHE A 174 -7.71 20.38 -0.47
C PHE A 174 -7.26 19.62 -1.73
N ARG A 175 -8.00 18.60 -2.18
CA ARG A 175 -7.61 17.73 -3.31
C ARG A 175 -7.31 18.51 -4.60
N PRO A 176 -8.13 19.48 -5.06
CA PRO A 176 -7.86 20.16 -6.33
C PRO A 176 -6.55 20.96 -6.31
N ALA A 177 -6.30 21.70 -5.23
CA ALA A 177 -5.09 22.51 -5.10
C ALA A 177 -3.82 21.64 -4.95
N ALA A 178 -3.92 20.54 -4.20
CA ALA A 178 -2.84 19.57 -4.08
C ALA A 178 -2.53 18.89 -5.43
N ALA A 179 -3.56 18.46 -6.16
CA ALA A 179 -3.39 17.84 -7.48
C ALA A 179 -2.74 18.79 -8.49
N GLU A 180 -3.16 20.07 -8.54
CA GLU A 180 -2.53 21.07 -9.42
C GLU A 180 -1.04 21.27 -9.09
N ARG A 181 -0.68 21.26 -7.80
CA ARG A 181 0.72 21.35 -7.37
C ARG A 181 1.52 20.13 -7.81
N LEU A 182 1.02 18.92 -7.58
CA LEU A 182 1.67 17.67 -7.99
C LEU A 182 1.83 17.57 -9.50
N VAL A 183 0.77 17.85 -10.28
CA VAL A 183 0.80 17.82 -11.74
C VAL A 183 1.83 18.79 -12.31
N ARG A 184 1.93 20.02 -11.76
CA ARG A 184 2.96 20.98 -12.20
C ARG A 184 4.38 20.45 -11.95
N ARG A 185 4.58 19.73 -10.84
CA ARG A 185 5.88 19.12 -10.50
C ARG A 185 6.24 17.94 -11.37
N ALA A 186 5.24 17.17 -11.81
CA ALA A 186 5.47 15.99 -12.64
C ALA A 186 6.25 16.30 -13.94
N ALA A 187 6.20 17.53 -14.46
CA ALA A 187 6.90 17.92 -15.69
C ALA A 187 8.42 17.70 -15.65
N ASP A 188 9.04 17.85 -14.48
CA ASP A 188 10.50 17.73 -14.29
C ASP A 188 10.88 16.51 -13.43
N ALA A 189 9.90 15.69 -13.06
CA ALA A 189 10.08 14.58 -12.12
C ALA A 189 10.55 13.29 -12.81
N ALA A 190 11.27 12.46 -12.06
CA ALA A 190 11.64 11.11 -12.52
C ALA A 190 10.39 10.23 -12.73
N PRO A 191 10.46 9.18 -13.57
CA PRO A 191 9.30 8.33 -13.86
C PRO A 191 8.58 7.78 -12.62
N VAL A 192 9.30 7.32 -11.59
CA VAL A 192 8.69 6.80 -10.35
C VAL A 192 7.89 7.86 -9.60
N GLU A 193 8.39 9.09 -9.54
CA GLU A 193 7.69 10.22 -8.91
C GLU A 193 6.45 10.62 -9.73
N ARG A 194 6.54 10.62 -11.07
CA ARG A 194 5.36 10.84 -11.93
C ARG A 194 4.29 9.74 -11.76
N ALA A 195 4.72 8.49 -11.61
CA ALA A 195 3.83 7.36 -11.37
C ALA A 195 3.11 7.48 -10.01
N GLY A 196 3.84 7.84 -8.95
CA GLY A 196 3.24 8.11 -7.64
C GLY A 196 2.25 9.28 -7.65
N ILE A 197 2.53 10.32 -8.43
CA ILE A 197 1.59 11.44 -8.66
C ILE A 197 0.34 10.96 -9.40
N ALA A 198 0.48 10.15 -10.45
CA ALA A 198 -0.66 9.60 -11.20
C ALA A 198 -1.58 8.75 -10.32
N LEU A 199 -1.00 7.88 -9.48
CA LEU A 199 -1.73 7.08 -8.48
C LEU A 199 -2.47 7.98 -7.48
N THR A 200 -1.77 8.96 -6.92
CA THR A 200 -2.31 9.87 -5.91
C THR A 200 -3.50 10.68 -6.44
N VAL A 201 -3.35 11.30 -7.60
CA VAL A 201 -4.40 12.10 -8.23
C VAL A 201 -5.60 11.21 -8.63
N GLY A 202 -5.31 10.00 -9.14
CA GLY A 202 -6.33 9.00 -9.43
C GLY A 202 -7.11 8.55 -8.20
N ALA A 203 -6.45 8.31 -7.08
CA ALA A 203 -7.08 7.92 -5.82
C ALA A 203 -7.98 9.03 -5.25
N TRP A 204 -7.77 10.29 -5.60
CA TRP A 204 -8.66 11.41 -5.25
C TRP A 204 -9.86 11.58 -6.19
N GLY A 205 -10.01 10.71 -7.18
CA GLY A 205 -11.07 10.78 -8.19
C GLY A 205 -10.83 11.82 -9.28
N ILE A 206 -9.61 12.37 -9.37
CA ILE A 206 -9.22 13.30 -10.44
C ILE A 206 -8.60 12.45 -11.55
N PRO A 207 -9.16 12.40 -12.77
CA PRO A 207 -8.64 11.53 -13.82
C PRO A 207 -7.20 11.91 -14.21
N PRO A 208 -6.20 11.03 -14.04
CA PRO A 208 -4.80 11.31 -14.40
C PRO A 208 -4.56 11.15 -15.92
N GLY A 209 -5.49 11.60 -16.76
CA GLY A 209 -5.51 11.27 -18.19
C GLY A 209 -4.28 11.69 -18.98
N MET A 210 -3.59 12.77 -18.57
CA MET A 210 -2.34 13.21 -19.20
C MET A 210 -1.20 12.18 -19.05
N PHE A 211 -1.25 11.36 -17.99
CA PHE A 211 -0.23 10.34 -17.71
C PHE A 211 -0.47 9.05 -18.50
N LEU A 212 -1.65 8.84 -19.08
CA LEU A 212 -1.90 7.72 -20.00
C LEU A 212 -1.09 7.82 -21.30
N THR A 213 -0.53 8.99 -21.60
CA THR A 213 0.33 9.22 -22.77
C THR A 213 1.79 9.45 -22.40
N ASP A 214 2.18 9.17 -21.15
CA ASP A 214 3.57 9.32 -20.71
C ASP A 214 4.50 8.39 -21.51
N GLU A 215 5.74 8.86 -21.75
CA GLU A 215 6.76 8.07 -22.45
C GLU A 215 7.11 6.78 -21.70
N HIS A 216 7.09 6.84 -20.37
CA HIS A 216 7.47 5.74 -19.52
C HIS A 216 6.27 4.81 -19.28
N PHE A 217 6.44 3.52 -19.60
CA PHE A 217 5.36 2.54 -19.47
C PHE A 217 4.86 2.41 -18.03
N GLY A 218 5.76 2.44 -17.04
CA GLY A 218 5.41 2.44 -15.61
C GLY A 218 4.46 3.59 -15.22
N VAL A 219 4.61 4.77 -15.82
CA VAL A 219 3.73 5.90 -15.52
C VAL A 219 2.35 5.69 -16.12
N ARG A 220 2.29 5.16 -17.35
CA ARG A 220 1.01 4.86 -18.02
C ARG A 220 0.21 3.80 -17.26
N ILE A 221 0.83 2.72 -16.80
CA ILE A 221 0.13 1.68 -16.04
C ILE A 221 -0.39 2.23 -14.71
N CYS A 222 0.40 3.04 -14.00
CA CYS A 222 -0.02 3.69 -12.75
C CYS A 222 -1.19 4.66 -12.96
N ALA A 223 -1.20 5.40 -14.07
CA ALA A 223 -2.36 6.22 -14.45
C ALA A 223 -3.58 5.36 -14.82
N ALA A 224 -3.37 4.22 -15.47
CA ALA A 224 -4.40 3.29 -15.87
C ALA A 224 -5.08 2.61 -14.67
N LEU A 225 -4.40 2.45 -13.53
CA LEU A 225 -4.97 1.85 -12.30
C LEU A 225 -6.13 2.69 -11.70
N SER A 226 -6.18 4.00 -11.98
CA SER A 226 -7.21 4.90 -11.45
C SER A 226 -8.63 4.42 -11.78
N PRO A 227 -9.55 4.32 -10.80
CA PRO A 227 -10.95 3.98 -11.05
C PRO A 227 -11.68 4.93 -12.00
N ALA A 228 -11.23 6.18 -12.09
CA ALA A 228 -11.78 7.15 -13.04
C ALA A 228 -11.55 6.77 -14.51
N HIS A 229 -10.69 5.77 -14.79
CA HIS A 229 -10.40 5.26 -16.12
C HIS A 229 -11.02 3.88 -16.41
N ASP A 230 -11.96 3.40 -15.58
CA ASP A 230 -12.58 2.09 -15.78
C ASP A 230 -13.30 1.95 -17.13
N ASP A 231 -13.96 3.03 -17.56
CA ASP A 231 -14.66 3.09 -18.84
C ASP A 231 -13.78 3.54 -20.01
N VAL A 232 -12.46 3.67 -19.81
CA VAL A 232 -11.49 4.10 -20.84
C VAL A 232 -10.80 2.87 -21.43
N PRO A 233 -11.12 2.43 -22.67
CA PRO A 233 -10.58 1.18 -23.23
C PRO A 233 -9.05 1.14 -23.26
N GLY A 234 -8.40 2.25 -23.61
CA GLY A 234 -6.94 2.33 -23.64
C GLY A 234 -6.28 2.10 -22.27
N ALA A 235 -6.95 2.42 -21.16
CA ALA A 235 -6.42 2.15 -19.83
C ALA A 235 -6.44 0.64 -19.51
N LEU A 236 -7.49 -0.08 -19.91
CA LEU A 236 -7.52 -1.53 -19.79
C LEU A 236 -6.45 -2.20 -20.65
N GLU A 237 -6.18 -1.67 -21.86
CA GLU A 237 -5.12 -2.18 -22.73
C GLU A 237 -3.72 -2.06 -22.10
N GLU A 238 -3.41 -0.96 -21.40
CA GLU A 238 -2.14 -0.81 -20.67
C GLU A 238 -2.01 -1.85 -19.53
N ILE A 239 -3.09 -2.09 -18.77
CA ILE A 239 -3.10 -3.12 -17.71
C ILE A 239 -2.85 -4.51 -18.31
N ARG A 240 -3.56 -4.86 -19.37
CA ARG A 240 -3.39 -6.15 -20.05
C ARG A 240 -2.00 -6.30 -20.63
N ALA A 241 -1.44 -5.23 -21.20
CA ALA A 241 -0.08 -5.23 -21.73
C ALA A 241 0.95 -5.52 -20.63
N ALA A 242 0.79 -4.94 -19.44
CA ALA A 242 1.66 -5.20 -18.30
C ALA A 242 1.55 -6.66 -17.81
N LEU A 243 0.33 -7.19 -17.70
CA LEU A 243 0.07 -8.56 -17.25
C LEU A 243 0.42 -9.66 -18.27
N ARG A 244 0.91 -9.31 -19.48
CA ARG A 244 1.55 -10.29 -20.37
C ARG A 244 2.89 -10.76 -19.83
N ASP A 245 3.60 -9.89 -19.12
CA ASP A 245 4.84 -10.19 -18.42
C ASP A 245 4.80 -9.56 -17.01
N PRO A 246 4.05 -10.18 -16.08
CA PRO A 246 3.93 -9.71 -14.70
C PRO A 246 5.27 -9.55 -13.97
N HIS A 247 6.30 -10.31 -14.35
CA HIS A 247 7.63 -10.16 -13.75
C HIS A 247 8.29 -8.84 -14.17
N ALA A 248 8.26 -8.54 -15.48
CA ALA A 248 8.72 -7.25 -15.97
C ALA A 248 7.89 -6.07 -15.44
N ALA A 249 6.60 -6.29 -15.14
CA ALA A 249 5.76 -5.26 -14.51
C ALA A 249 6.16 -4.98 -13.07
N ASP A 250 6.58 -5.99 -12.31
CA ASP A 250 7.06 -5.84 -10.93
C ASP A 250 8.44 -5.17 -10.86
N GLU A 251 9.29 -5.36 -11.88
CA GLU A 251 10.63 -4.78 -11.98
C GLU A 251 10.67 -3.47 -12.79
N ILE A 252 9.51 -2.88 -13.10
CA ILE A 252 9.42 -1.70 -13.98
C ILE A 252 10.06 -0.44 -13.37
N PHE A 253 10.21 -0.42 -12.05
CA PHE A 253 10.96 0.55 -11.28
C PHE A 253 11.95 -0.18 -10.37
N ASP A 254 13.10 0.45 -10.10
CA ASP A 254 14.05 -0.09 -9.11
C ASP A 254 13.39 -0.22 -7.73
N GLU A 255 12.58 0.78 -7.36
CA GLU A 255 11.68 0.77 -6.22
C GLU A 255 10.30 1.26 -6.67
N ASN A 256 9.23 0.55 -6.27
CA ASN A 256 7.87 0.96 -6.60
C ASN A 256 7.52 2.31 -5.98
N PRO A 257 6.63 3.11 -6.61
CA PRO A 257 6.09 4.30 -5.97
C PRO A 257 5.47 3.94 -4.61
N PRO A 258 5.63 4.75 -3.55
CA PRO A 258 5.17 4.37 -2.21
C PRO A 258 3.66 4.14 -2.08
N GLN A 259 2.87 4.56 -3.07
CA GLN A 259 1.43 4.31 -3.17
C GLN A 259 1.09 2.86 -3.58
N ILE A 260 2.05 2.11 -4.14
CA ILE A 260 1.88 0.69 -4.49
C ILE A 260 2.32 -0.14 -3.29
N TRP A 261 1.37 -0.88 -2.72
CA TRP A 261 1.66 -1.82 -1.67
C TRP A 261 2.09 -3.17 -2.25
N GLY A 262 3.29 -3.64 -1.88
CA GLY A 262 3.84 -4.89 -2.37
C GLY A 262 4.26 -4.82 -3.85
N GLN A 263 3.81 -5.79 -4.63
CA GLN A 263 4.19 -5.96 -6.03
C GLN A 263 3.21 -5.23 -6.95
N MET A 264 3.71 -4.63 -8.05
CA MET A 264 2.88 -3.91 -9.03
C MET A 264 1.76 -4.80 -9.58
N ARG A 265 2.04 -6.09 -9.78
CA ARG A 265 1.06 -7.07 -10.27
C ARG A 265 -0.20 -7.17 -9.40
N PHE A 266 -0.12 -6.89 -8.10
CA PHE A 266 -1.28 -6.96 -7.21
C PHE A 266 -2.33 -5.92 -7.62
N ALA A 267 -1.91 -4.66 -7.77
CA ALA A 267 -2.78 -3.59 -8.23
C ALA A 267 -3.30 -3.83 -9.66
N LEU A 268 -2.45 -4.39 -10.53
CA LEU A 268 -2.84 -4.73 -11.91
C LEU A 268 -3.92 -5.82 -11.95
N VAL A 269 -3.79 -6.88 -11.15
CA VAL A 269 -4.78 -7.97 -11.06
C VAL A 269 -6.10 -7.45 -10.51
N GLU A 270 -6.07 -6.62 -9.46
CA GLU A 270 -7.26 -5.99 -8.90
C GLU A 270 -7.99 -5.15 -9.95
N ALA A 271 -7.26 -4.29 -10.67
CA ALA A 271 -7.82 -3.46 -11.71
C ALA A 271 -8.35 -4.27 -12.91
N LEU A 272 -7.68 -5.35 -13.30
CA LEU A 272 -8.15 -6.27 -14.34
C LEU A 272 -9.48 -6.91 -13.94
N LEU A 273 -9.58 -7.43 -12.72
CA LEU A 273 -10.79 -8.09 -12.20
C LEU A 273 -11.95 -7.09 -12.10
N ARG A 274 -11.70 -5.88 -11.62
CA ARG A 274 -12.71 -4.84 -11.50
C ARG A 274 -13.34 -4.43 -12.84
N ARG A 275 -12.59 -4.52 -13.94
CA ARG A 275 -12.99 -4.05 -15.29
C ARG A 275 -13.43 -5.13 -16.26
N THR A 276 -13.41 -6.39 -15.84
CA THR A 276 -13.77 -7.54 -16.68
C THR A 276 -14.85 -8.36 -16.00
N ALA A 277 -15.68 -9.04 -16.78
CA ALA A 277 -16.82 -9.77 -16.24
C ALA A 277 -16.57 -11.28 -16.16
N THR A 278 -15.99 -11.85 -17.21
CA THR A 278 -15.83 -13.30 -17.35
C THR A 278 -14.37 -13.75 -17.27
N PHE A 279 -14.15 -15.02 -16.96
CA PHE A 279 -12.80 -15.59 -16.97
C PHE A 279 -12.21 -15.72 -18.38
N ASP A 280 -13.06 -15.99 -19.38
CA ASP A 280 -12.63 -16.15 -20.77
C ASP A 280 -12.01 -14.87 -21.33
N GLU A 281 -12.40 -13.70 -20.81
CA GLU A 281 -11.80 -12.41 -21.17
C GLU A 281 -10.37 -12.22 -20.65
N ILE A 282 -9.93 -12.98 -19.65
CA ILE A 282 -8.68 -12.71 -18.90
C ILE A 282 -7.77 -13.94 -18.75
N VAL A 283 -8.06 -15.03 -19.46
CA VAL A 283 -7.33 -16.30 -19.32
C VAL A 283 -5.84 -16.15 -19.64
N ASP A 284 -5.47 -15.27 -20.58
CA ASP A 284 -4.08 -15.07 -20.97
C ASP A 284 -3.27 -14.42 -19.85
N GLU A 285 -3.80 -13.33 -19.29
CA GLU A 285 -3.22 -12.63 -18.13
C GLU A 285 -3.19 -13.54 -16.90
N ALA A 286 -4.29 -14.28 -16.64
CA ALA A 286 -4.36 -15.18 -15.49
C ALA A 286 -3.30 -16.29 -15.57
N VAL A 287 -3.11 -16.88 -16.74
CA VAL A 287 -2.07 -17.89 -16.97
C VAL A 287 -0.66 -17.31 -16.81
N ALA A 288 -0.41 -16.08 -17.28
CA ALA A 288 0.88 -15.43 -17.10
C ALA A 288 1.19 -15.20 -15.60
N VAL A 289 0.22 -14.74 -14.82
CA VAL A 289 0.34 -14.56 -13.37
C VAL A 289 0.58 -15.90 -12.66
N ALA A 290 -0.20 -16.94 -12.97
CA ALA A 290 -0.03 -18.26 -12.35
C ALA A 290 1.34 -18.90 -12.60
N ARG A 291 2.00 -18.59 -13.72
CA ARG A 291 3.32 -19.14 -14.07
C ARG A 291 4.49 -18.54 -13.29
N MET A 292 4.33 -17.37 -12.71
CA MET A 292 5.44 -16.65 -12.04
C MET A 292 5.22 -16.44 -10.54
N THR A 293 3.99 -16.56 -10.07
CA THR A 293 3.63 -16.35 -8.67
C THR A 293 4.06 -17.51 -7.76
N ASN A 294 3.79 -17.39 -6.47
CA ASN A 294 4.13 -18.37 -5.46
C ASN A 294 3.05 -18.49 -4.36
N ALA A 295 3.28 -19.37 -3.39
CA ALA A 295 2.38 -19.66 -2.29
C ALA A 295 2.36 -18.60 -1.17
N HIS A 296 3.11 -17.49 -1.31
CA HIS A 296 3.15 -16.40 -0.34
C HIS A 296 2.22 -15.23 -0.69
N THR A 297 1.87 -15.06 -1.97
CA THR A 297 1.13 -13.89 -2.45
C THR A 297 -0.27 -14.21 -2.97
N VAL A 298 -0.74 -15.44 -2.73
CA VAL A 298 -1.98 -16.03 -3.27
C VAL A 298 -3.19 -15.09 -3.18
N GLY A 299 -3.35 -14.40 -2.04
CA GLY A 299 -4.50 -13.51 -1.81
C GLY A 299 -4.49 -12.24 -2.66
N SER A 300 -3.34 -11.84 -3.17
CA SER A 300 -3.15 -10.59 -3.93
C SER A 300 -3.00 -10.82 -5.44
N ASP A 301 -2.79 -12.06 -5.89
CA ASP A 301 -2.63 -12.37 -7.32
C ASP A 301 -3.51 -13.52 -7.84
N TRP A 302 -3.08 -14.78 -7.79
CA TRP A 302 -3.75 -15.86 -8.51
C TRP A 302 -4.99 -16.43 -7.81
N GLY A 303 -5.14 -16.21 -6.49
CA GLY A 303 -6.33 -16.62 -5.73
C GLY A 303 -7.62 -15.93 -6.23
N PRO A 304 -7.67 -14.58 -6.31
CA PRO A 304 -8.80 -13.86 -6.89
C PRO A 304 -9.12 -14.28 -8.34
N LEU A 305 -8.09 -14.58 -9.15
CA LEU A 305 -8.25 -15.08 -10.51
C LEU A 305 -8.89 -16.48 -10.54
N LEU A 306 -8.56 -17.35 -9.57
CA LEU A 306 -9.20 -18.65 -9.38
C LEU A 306 -10.69 -18.52 -9.04
N VAL A 307 -11.05 -17.57 -8.17
CA VAL A 307 -12.46 -17.27 -7.87
C VAL A 307 -13.20 -16.79 -9.12
N ARG A 308 -12.57 -15.94 -9.95
CA ARG A 308 -13.13 -15.52 -11.24
C ARG A 308 -13.31 -16.70 -12.21
N ALA A 309 -12.41 -17.68 -12.20
CA ALA A 309 -12.51 -18.88 -13.01
C ALA A 309 -13.67 -19.79 -12.57
N PHE A 310 -13.99 -19.84 -11.28
CA PHE A 310 -15.03 -20.70 -10.69
C PHE A 310 -16.01 -19.92 -9.80
N PRO A 311 -16.79 -18.97 -10.36
CA PRO A 311 -17.60 -18.05 -9.56
C PRO A 311 -18.75 -18.74 -8.79
N ASN A 312 -19.19 -19.91 -9.27
CA ASN A 312 -20.20 -20.75 -8.61
C ASN A 312 -19.60 -22.02 -7.97
N GLY A 313 -18.28 -22.08 -7.86
CA GLY A 313 -17.54 -23.28 -7.50
C GLY A 313 -17.51 -24.35 -8.60
N HIS A 314 -16.62 -25.32 -8.43
CA HIS A 314 -16.50 -26.52 -9.23
C HIS A 314 -17.41 -27.61 -8.66
N ALA A 315 -18.35 -28.10 -9.47
CA ALA A 315 -19.22 -29.20 -9.09
C ALA A 315 -18.48 -30.54 -9.22
N PRO A 316 -18.54 -31.44 -8.22
CA PRO A 316 -17.91 -32.75 -8.30
C PRO A 316 -18.33 -33.52 -9.56
N GLY A 317 -17.35 -33.93 -10.37
CA GLY A 317 -17.57 -34.69 -11.62
C GLY A 317 -17.92 -33.85 -12.85
N ALA A 318 -18.00 -32.51 -12.73
CA ALA A 318 -18.07 -31.64 -13.89
C ALA A 318 -16.69 -31.51 -14.55
N SER A 319 -16.63 -31.41 -15.87
CA SER A 319 -15.37 -31.10 -16.57
C SER A 319 -15.17 -29.59 -16.65
N PRO A 320 -14.00 -29.06 -16.26
CA PRO A 320 -13.70 -27.64 -16.46
C PRO A 320 -13.62 -27.29 -17.95
N SER A 321 -13.88 -26.02 -18.28
CA SER A 321 -13.70 -25.49 -19.64
C SER A 321 -12.23 -25.56 -20.08
N GLU A 322 -11.95 -25.40 -21.37
CA GLU A 322 -10.58 -25.36 -21.89
C GLU A 322 -9.73 -24.26 -21.23
N ASN A 323 -10.32 -23.07 -21.02
CA ASN A 323 -9.63 -21.95 -20.38
C ASN A 323 -9.37 -22.22 -18.88
N GLN A 324 -10.35 -22.79 -18.17
CA GLN A 324 -10.17 -23.20 -16.77
C GLN A 324 -9.04 -24.23 -16.65
N ARG A 325 -9.05 -25.25 -17.51
CA ARG A 325 -8.01 -26.28 -17.60
C ARG A 325 -6.63 -25.68 -17.81
N ARG A 326 -6.49 -24.80 -18.81
CA ARG A 326 -5.24 -24.10 -19.11
C ARG A 326 -4.68 -23.31 -17.91
N PHE A 327 -5.55 -22.67 -17.13
CA PHE A 327 -5.15 -21.94 -15.93
C PHE A 327 -4.77 -22.89 -14.77
N LEU A 328 -5.56 -23.94 -14.54
CA LEU A 328 -5.22 -24.97 -13.55
C LEU A 328 -3.88 -25.65 -13.89
N ALA A 329 -3.62 -25.94 -15.16
CA ALA A 329 -2.35 -26.48 -15.63
C ALA A 329 -1.19 -25.54 -15.28
N ALA A 330 -1.34 -24.23 -15.47
CA ALA A 330 -0.32 -23.25 -15.09
C ALA A 330 0.00 -23.26 -13.59
N ILE A 331 -1.02 -23.39 -12.73
CA ILE A 331 -0.85 -23.51 -11.27
C ILE A 331 -0.20 -24.85 -10.90
N VAL A 332 -0.64 -25.94 -11.54
CA VAL A 332 -0.10 -27.29 -11.31
C VAL A 332 1.35 -27.38 -11.74
N ASP A 333 1.74 -26.75 -12.85
CA ASP A 333 3.12 -26.80 -13.37
C ASP A 333 4.08 -25.90 -12.59
N ASN A 334 3.58 -24.86 -11.92
CA ASN A 334 4.39 -23.97 -11.09
C ASN A 334 4.58 -24.54 -9.67
N ASP A 335 5.77 -25.10 -9.40
CA ASP A 335 6.13 -25.66 -8.09
C ASP A 335 5.98 -24.64 -6.95
N GLU A 336 6.23 -23.35 -7.20
CA GLU A 336 6.20 -22.32 -6.16
C GLU A 336 4.78 -21.97 -5.70
N CYS A 337 3.75 -22.29 -6.48
CA CYS A 337 2.34 -22.14 -6.09
C CYS A 337 1.94 -23.09 -4.95
N TRP A 338 2.74 -24.11 -4.68
CA TRP A 338 2.46 -25.14 -3.68
C TRP A 338 3.21 -24.84 -2.38
N GLY A 339 2.47 -24.74 -1.27
CA GLY A 339 3.02 -24.41 0.04
C GLY A 339 1.93 -24.16 1.07
N VAL A 340 2.32 -23.82 2.31
CA VAL A 340 1.36 -23.63 3.42
C VAL A 340 1.22 -22.17 3.88
N THR A 341 2.10 -21.27 3.44
CA THR A 341 2.29 -19.95 4.05
C THR A 341 1.08 -19.02 3.90
N ALA A 342 0.61 -18.75 2.68
CA ALA A 342 -0.59 -17.91 2.46
C ALA A 342 -1.86 -18.76 2.25
N ASN A 343 -1.89 -19.97 2.80
CA ASN A 343 -3.03 -20.89 2.74
C ASN A 343 -3.66 -21.08 1.33
N PRO A 344 -2.88 -21.48 0.30
CA PRO A 344 -3.42 -21.73 -1.05
C PRO A 344 -4.55 -22.77 -1.04
N TYR A 345 -4.53 -23.74 -0.12
CA TYR A 345 -5.59 -24.73 0.03
C TYR A 345 -6.96 -24.14 0.39
N GLY A 346 -6.98 -23.01 1.10
CA GLY A 346 -8.21 -22.27 1.40
C GLY A 346 -8.89 -21.78 0.13
N TRP A 347 -8.12 -21.33 -0.86
CA TRP A 347 -8.62 -20.84 -2.14
C TRP A 347 -9.20 -21.98 -2.99
N PHE A 348 -8.48 -23.11 -3.11
CA PHE A 348 -9.01 -24.29 -3.83
C PHE A 348 -10.30 -24.80 -3.19
N ARG A 349 -10.33 -24.97 -1.86
CA ARG A 349 -11.52 -25.42 -1.14
C ARG A 349 -12.68 -24.44 -1.30
N GLY A 350 -12.41 -23.14 -1.27
CA GLY A 350 -13.41 -22.08 -1.44
C GLY A 350 -14.17 -22.18 -2.76
N VAL A 351 -13.50 -22.66 -3.82
CA VAL A 351 -14.13 -22.89 -5.13
C VAL A 351 -14.46 -24.37 -5.40
N GLY A 352 -14.41 -25.25 -4.39
CA GLY A 352 -14.76 -26.67 -4.55
C GLY A 352 -13.77 -27.51 -5.35
N LEU A 353 -12.52 -27.06 -5.49
CA LEU A 353 -11.45 -27.80 -6.15
C LEU A 353 -10.66 -28.69 -5.15
N PRO A 354 -10.02 -29.77 -5.64
CA PRO A 354 -9.09 -30.55 -4.85
C PRO A 354 -7.92 -29.72 -4.30
N THR A 355 -7.44 -30.08 -3.12
CA THR A 355 -6.28 -29.44 -2.49
C THR A 355 -4.96 -30.15 -2.78
N GLU A 356 -5.03 -31.38 -3.28
CA GLU A 356 -3.86 -32.19 -3.66
C GLU A 356 -3.48 -31.93 -5.13
N ARG A 357 -2.17 -31.76 -5.38
CA ARG A 357 -1.64 -31.43 -6.71
C ARG A 357 -1.98 -32.48 -7.76
N ASP A 358 -1.85 -33.75 -7.43
CA ASP A 358 -2.14 -34.85 -8.36
C ASP A 358 -3.63 -34.91 -8.73
N GLU A 359 -4.51 -34.63 -7.78
CA GLU A 359 -5.95 -34.58 -8.02
C GLU A 359 -6.31 -33.37 -8.88
N LEU A 360 -5.71 -32.20 -8.62
CA LEU A 360 -5.91 -30.99 -9.43
C LEU A 360 -5.35 -31.16 -10.85
N SER A 361 -4.22 -31.87 -11.00
CA SER A 361 -3.62 -32.19 -12.30
C SER A 361 -4.56 -33.01 -13.19
N SER A 362 -5.39 -33.88 -12.60
CA SER A 362 -6.40 -34.64 -13.36
C SER A 362 -7.53 -33.78 -13.94
N LEU A 363 -7.71 -32.56 -13.41
CA LEU A 363 -8.69 -31.58 -13.86
C LEU A 363 -8.10 -30.53 -14.80
N ALA A 364 -6.78 -30.53 -15.02
CA ALA A 364 -6.03 -29.53 -15.78
C ALA A 364 -5.94 -29.81 -17.28
#